data_AF-A0A239L982-F1
#
_entry.id   AF-A0A239L982-F1
#
_cell.length_a   1.000
_cell.length_b   1.000
_cell.length_c   1.000
_cell.angle_alpha   90.00
_cell.angle_beta   90.00
_cell.angle_gamma   90.00
#
_symmetry.space_group_name_H-M   'P 1'
#
loop_
_entity.id
_entity.type
_entity.pdbx_description
1 polymer ?
#
loop_
_entity_poly.entity_id
_entity_poly.type
_entity_poly.pdbx_seq_one_letter_code
_entity_poly.pdbx_strand_id
1 'polypeptide(L)'
;MIKTTAKTLLQSLLLVILSVFIACSEDEGITAGVSGKLIGSWNSGSVAVTDITINGDDLATYYTNLGISPDLIEQIETALESEIEQGFQIDIEFKSDGTYTSTDSEGTDSGTWELTSNDTKVLFDKGTEDELEVNIVSLTESMFVGSFTQVDDSEDIDEDGINDELSISISITLNK
;
A
#
# COMPACT_ATOMS: atom_id res chain seq x y z
N MET A 1 35.20 22.94 -36.72
CA MET A 1 34.73 24.34 -36.94
C MET A 1 33.98 24.39 -38.28
N ILE A 2 32.66 24.18 -38.26
CA ILE A 2 31.66 24.53 -39.29
C ILE A 2 30.40 24.90 -38.49
N LYS A 3 30.41 26.04 -37.79
CA LYS A 3 29.61 27.23 -38.10
C LYS A 3 28.30 26.99 -38.87
N THR A 4 27.20 27.09 -38.13
CA THR A 4 26.20 28.17 -38.32
C THR A 4 25.37 28.16 -39.61
N THR A 5 24.44 27.22 -39.77
CA THR A 5 23.38 27.33 -40.79
C THR A 5 22.00 26.77 -40.43
N ALA A 6 21.81 26.09 -39.30
CA ALA A 6 20.46 25.70 -38.84
C ALA A 6 19.79 26.74 -37.92
N LYS A 7 20.38 27.95 -37.82
CA LYS A 7 19.93 29.07 -36.99
C LYS A 7 19.04 30.07 -37.75
N THR A 8 18.67 29.76 -38.99
CA THR A 8 17.93 30.64 -39.92
C THR A 8 16.65 30.00 -40.46
N LEU A 9 16.13 28.99 -39.75
CA LEU A 9 14.72 28.54 -39.77
C LEU A 9 14.09 28.78 -38.38
N LEU A 10 14.62 29.67 -37.55
CA LEU A 10 14.08 31.02 -37.40
C LEU A 10 12.74 31.27 -38.13
N GLN A 11 11.75 31.65 -37.32
CA GLN A 11 10.82 32.74 -37.66
C GLN A 11 9.67 32.46 -38.61
N SER A 12 9.09 31.26 -38.65
CA SER A 12 7.69 31.14 -39.12
C SER A 12 6.83 30.09 -38.40
N LEU A 13 7.37 29.34 -37.43
CA LEU A 13 6.58 28.42 -36.61
C LEU A 13 6.71 28.72 -35.10
N LEU A 14 6.83 30.01 -34.81
CA LEU A 14 6.80 30.59 -33.48
C LEU A 14 5.77 31.73 -33.50
N LEU A 15 4.48 31.42 -33.69
CA LEU A 15 3.39 32.37 -33.40
C LEU A 15 1.93 31.83 -33.33
N VAL A 16 1.64 30.52 -33.42
CA VAL A 16 0.22 30.05 -33.48
C VAL A 16 -0.14 28.89 -32.54
N ILE A 17 0.76 28.37 -31.71
CA ILE A 17 0.39 27.33 -30.70
C ILE A 17 0.78 27.79 -29.30
N LEU A 18 0.35 29.01 -28.97
CA LEU A 18 0.55 29.65 -27.66
C LEU A 18 -0.75 30.28 -27.13
N SER A 19 -1.91 29.66 -27.43
CA SER A 19 -3.20 30.22 -26.99
C SER A 19 -4.33 29.22 -26.68
N VAL A 20 -4.04 27.94 -26.47
CA VAL A 20 -4.93 26.94 -25.81
C VAL A 20 -4.04 25.75 -25.49
N PHE A 21 -3.48 25.55 -24.29
CA PHE A 21 -4.16 25.26 -23.03
C PHE A 21 -3.45 25.96 -21.86
N ILE A 22 -3.96 27.14 -21.50
CA ILE A 22 -3.95 27.55 -20.09
C ILE A 22 -5.15 26.82 -19.49
N ALA A 23 -4.88 25.65 -18.95
CA ALA A 23 -5.56 25.11 -17.79
C ALA A 23 -4.42 24.53 -16.93
N CYS A 24 -3.89 25.12 -15.85
CA CYS A 24 -4.47 26.10 -14.92
C CYS A 24 -5.98 25.98 -14.88
N SER A 25 -6.47 24.74 -14.68
CA SER A 25 -7.53 24.63 -13.70
C SER A 25 -6.98 25.36 -12.49
N GLU A 26 -7.69 26.43 -12.15
CA GLU A 26 -7.65 26.98 -10.81
C GLU A 26 -7.49 25.84 -9.83
N ASP A 27 -6.66 26.10 -8.83
CA ASP A 27 -6.59 25.48 -7.52
C ASP A 27 -7.97 24.96 -7.06
N GLU A 28 -8.39 23.84 -7.63
CA GLU A 28 -9.29 22.87 -7.03
C GLU A 28 -8.33 22.02 -6.20
N GLY A 29 -7.75 22.66 -5.17
CA GLY A 29 -6.93 22.00 -4.18
C GLY A 29 -7.65 20.71 -3.83
N ILE A 30 -6.93 19.59 -3.97
CA ILE A 30 -7.35 18.22 -3.64
C ILE A 30 -8.74 18.25 -3.07
N THR A 31 -9.75 18.06 -3.92
CA THR A 31 -11.15 18.16 -3.51
C THR A 31 -11.25 17.55 -2.13
N ALA A 32 -11.67 18.33 -1.15
CA ALA A 32 -11.68 17.98 0.27
C ALA A 32 -12.71 16.86 0.59
N GLY A 33 -12.72 15.81 -0.24
CA GLY A 33 -13.22 14.47 0.02
C GLY A 33 -12.15 13.62 0.72
N VAL A 34 -12.23 12.31 0.55
CA VAL A 34 -11.44 11.29 1.28
C VAL A 34 -9.93 11.61 1.31
N SER A 35 -9.38 12.17 0.22
CA SER A 35 -7.98 12.58 0.15
C SER A 35 -7.57 13.62 1.19
N GLY A 36 -8.43 14.59 1.52
CA GLY A 36 -8.14 15.60 2.54
C GLY A 36 -8.05 15.01 3.94
N LYS A 37 -8.84 13.97 4.21
CA LYS A 37 -8.84 13.27 5.50
C LYS A 37 -7.58 12.44 5.70
N LEU A 38 -7.05 11.83 4.64
CA LEU A 38 -5.79 11.06 4.69
C LEU A 38 -4.57 11.94 4.94
N ILE A 39 -4.52 13.16 4.41
CA ILE A 39 -3.33 14.02 4.56
C ILE A 39 -3.03 14.32 6.03
N GLY A 40 -1.78 14.11 6.44
CA GLY A 40 -1.29 14.29 7.81
C GLY A 40 -0.49 13.09 8.31
N SER A 41 -0.02 13.20 9.56
CA SER A 41 0.73 12.15 10.25
C SER A 41 -0.22 11.19 10.97
N TRP A 42 0.04 9.90 10.87
CA TRP A 42 -0.73 8.84 11.49
C TRP A 42 0.22 7.90 12.22
N ASN A 43 -0.22 7.41 13.36
CA ASN A 43 0.52 6.46 14.18
C ASN A 43 -0.26 5.14 14.23
N SER A 44 0.48 4.03 14.36
CA SER A 44 -0.11 2.71 14.52
C SER A 44 -1.07 2.67 15.71
N GLY A 45 -2.31 2.27 15.46
CA GLY A 45 -3.30 1.98 16.49
C GLY A 45 -3.32 0.51 16.84
N SER A 46 -3.99 -0.28 16.02
CA SER A 46 -4.08 -1.74 16.18
C SER A 46 -3.93 -2.42 14.84
N VAL A 47 -3.39 -3.63 14.86
CA VAL A 47 -3.44 -4.56 13.73
C VAL A 47 -4.23 -5.79 14.16
N ALA A 48 -4.96 -6.38 13.23
CA ALA A 48 -5.68 -7.63 13.45
C ALA A 48 -5.49 -8.50 12.22
N VAL A 49 -5.08 -9.74 12.44
CA VAL A 49 -5.14 -10.79 11.42
C VAL A 49 -6.59 -11.19 11.28
N THR A 50 -7.13 -11.09 10.07
CA THR A 50 -8.53 -11.44 9.80
C THR A 50 -8.68 -12.81 9.17
N ASP A 51 -7.65 -13.28 8.46
CA ASP A 51 -7.65 -14.58 7.79
C ASP A 51 -6.20 -15.00 7.49
N ILE A 52 -5.91 -16.30 7.61
CA ILE A 52 -4.66 -16.92 7.16
C ILE A 52 -5.02 -18.21 6.45
N THR A 53 -4.55 -18.33 5.21
CA THR A 53 -4.77 -19.53 4.38
C THR A 53 -3.46 -20.03 3.78
N ILE A 54 -3.37 -21.35 3.61
CA ILE A 54 -2.27 -22.03 2.92
C ILE A 54 -2.90 -22.89 1.83
N ASN A 55 -2.54 -22.64 0.57
CA ASN A 55 -3.17 -23.28 -0.61
C ASN A 55 -4.70 -23.13 -0.64
N GLY A 56 -5.22 -22.04 -0.06
CA GLY A 56 -6.66 -21.75 0.06
C GLY A 56 -7.39 -22.49 1.19
N ASP A 57 -6.72 -23.36 1.94
CA ASP A 57 -7.25 -23.94 3.18
C ASP A 57 -6.93 -23.03 4.36
N ASP A 58 -7.84 -22.92 5.34
CA ASP A 58 -7.50 -22.27 6.61
C ASP A 58 -6.37 -23.02 7.34
N LEU A 59 -5.61 -22.29 8.15
CA LEU A 59 -4.41 -22.80 8.80
C LEU A 59 -4.68 -24.07 9.63
N ALA A 60 -5.82 -24.13 10.33
CA ALA A 60 -6.20 -25.29 11.12
C ALA A 60 -6.48 -26.52 10.24
N THR A 61 -7.17 -26.35 9.11
CA THR A 61 -7.44 -27.39 8.13
C THR A 61 -6.14 -27.90 7.51
N TYR A 62 -5.26 -26.99 7.07
CA TYR A 62 -3.97 -27.33 6.48
C TYR A 62 -3.12 -28.21 7.40
N TYR A 63 -2.84 -27.74 8.62
CA TYR A 63 -2.00 -28.48 9.57
C TYR A 63 -2.67 -29.76 10.10
N THR A 64 -4.00 -29.81 10.17
CA THR A 64 -4.71 -31.04 10.52
C THR A 64 -4.50 -32.12 9.45
N ASN A 65 -4.49 -31.75 8.16
CA ASN A 65 -4.22 -32.68 7.06
C ASN A 65 -2.77 -33.24 7.12
N LEU A 66 -1.83 -32.46 7.65
CA LEU A 66 -0.46 -32.89 7.96
C LEU A 66 -0.33 -33.74 9.24
N GLY A 67 -1.44 -33.92 9.97
CA GLY A 67 -1.47 -34.72 11.20
C GLY A 67 -0.98 -33.97 12.45
N ILE A 68 -0.92 -32.64 12.40
CA ILE A 68 -0.59 -31.80 13.56
C ILE A 68 -1.77 -31.79 14.53
N SER A 69 -1.47 -31.83 15.84
CA SER A 69 -2.50 -31.80 16.87
C SER A 69 -3.14 -30.42 17.02
N PRO A 70 -4.45 -30.32 17.30
CA PRO A 70 -5.14 -29.04 17.51
C PRO A 70 -4.45 -28.11 18.53
N ASP A 71 -3.94 -28.65 19.65
CA ASP A 71 -3.25 -27.87 20.68
C ASP A 71 -1.96 -27.19 20.17
N LEU A 72 -1.30 -27.77 19.16
CA LEU A 72 -0.11 -27.17 18.55
C LEU A 72 -0.49 -26.14 17.48
N ILE A 73 -1.58 -26.38 16.74
CA ILE A 73 -2.15 -25.44 15.78
C ILE A 73 -2.52 -24.13 16.47
N GLU A 74 -3.23 -24.19 17.61
CA GLU A 74 -3.60 -23.02 18.40
C GLU A 74 -2.36 -22.22 18.87
N GLN A 75 -1.27 -22.92 19.23
CA GLN A 75 0.00 -22.27 19.60
C GLN A 75 0.66 -21.57 18.41
N ILE A 76 0.60 -22.17 17.20
CA ILE A 76 1.12 -21.57 15.97
C ILE A 76 0.31 -20.32 15.61
N GLU A 77 -1.03 -20.40 15.63
CA GLU A 77 -1.91 -19.24 15.37
C GLU A 77 -1.61 -18.10 16.32
N THR A 78 -1.55 -18.39 17.62
CA THR A 78 -1.25 -17.38 18.65
C THR A 78 0.14 -16.76 18.45
N ALA A 79 1.14 -17.57 18.09
CA ALA A 79 2.50 -17.07 17.85
C ALA A 79 2.54 -16.14 16.62
N LEU A 80 1.90 -16.54 15.52
CA LEU A 80 1.86 -15.78 14.27
C LEU A 80 1.10 -14.45 14.44
N GLU A 81 -0.06 -14.47 15.10
CA GLU A 81 -0.79 -13.24 15.43
C GLU A 81 0.08 -12.30 16.26
N SER A 82 0.79 -12.84 17.26
CA SER A 82 1.66 -12.04 18.12
C SER A 82 2.87 -11.46 17.38
N GLU A 83 3.44 -12.17 16.41
CA GLU A 83 4.54 -11.67 15.57
C GLU A 83 4.06 -10.53 14.67
N ILE A 84 2.90 -10.69 14.04
CA ILE A 84 2.30 -9.65 13.19
C ILE A 84 1.95 -8.41 14.02
N GLU A 85 1.37 -8.58 15.21
CA GLU A 85 1.07 -7.49 16.14
C GLU A 85 2.31 -6.72 16.57
N GLN A 86 3.39 -7.43 16.87
CA GLN A 86 4.64 -6.79 17.31
C GLN A 86 5.37 -6.08 16.17
N GLY A 87 5.31 -6.63 14.95
CA GLY A 87 5.89 -6.03 13.76
C GLY A 87 5.17 -4.76 13.31
N PHE A 88 3.90 -4.58 13.67
CA PHE A 88 3.10 -3.44 13.24
C PHE A 88 3.21 -2.23 14.18
N GLN A 89 4.37 -1.58 14.18
CA GLN A 89 4.58 -0.26 14.78
C GLN A 89 5.12 0.68 13.71
N ILE A 90 4.21 1.40 13.07
CA ILE A 90 4.50 2.28 11.94
C ILE A 90 3.85 3.65 12.15
N ASP A 91 4.65 4.69 11.94
CA ASP A 91 4.20 6.06 11.75
C ASP A 91 4.21 6.38 10.26
N ILE A 92 3.13 6.94 9.73
CA ILE A 92 3.02 7.30 8.31
C ILE A 92 2.52 8.72 8.13
N GLU A 93 3.19 9.51 7.30
CA GLU A 93 2.74 10.85 6.90
C GLU A 93 2.33 10.84 5.44
N PHE A 94 1.05 11.11 5.17
CA PHE A 94 0.55 11.34 3.81
C PHE A 94 0.63 12.82 3.47
N LYS A 95 1.34 13.16 2.38
CA LYS A 95 1.52 14.54 1.92
C LYS A 95 0.58 14.86 0.76
N SER A 96 0.20 16.13 0.65
CA SER A 96 -0.71 16.60 -0.41
C SER A 96 -0.12 16.51 -1.81
N ASP A 97 1.18 16.30 -1.97
CA ASP A 97 1.81 16.11 -3.28
C ASP A 97 1.75 14.65 -3.80
N GLY A 98 1.05 13.75 -3.08
CA GLY A 98 0.93 12.33 -3.44
C GLY A 98 2.12 11.48 -2.99
N THR A 99 2.96 12.00 -2.10
CA THR A 99 4.05 11.23 -1.48
C THR A 99 3.73 10.86 -0.03
N TYR A 100 4.36 9.81 0.48
CA TYR A 100 4.30 9.46 1.90
C TYR A 100 5.70 9.23 2.47
N THR A 101 5.81 9.31 3.80
CA THR A 101 6.96 8.80 4.55
C THR A 101 6.46 7.84 5.61
N SER A 102 7.03 6.65 5.69
CA SER A 102 6.80 5.69 6.77
C SER A 102 8.02 5.65 7.70
N THR A 103 7.81 5.40 8.98
CA THR A 103 8.87 5.17 9.95
C THR A 103 8.48 4.05 10.90
N ASP A 104 9.39 3.12 11.08
CA ASP A 104 9.24 1.97 11.97
C ASP A 104 10.54 1.78 12.78
N SER A 105 10.70 0.60 13.39
CA SER A 105 11.91 0.27 14.16
C SER A 105 13.18 0.08 13.31
N GLU A 106 13.03 -0.17 12.01
CA GLU A 106 14.13 -0.43 11.08
C GLU A 106 14.62 0.84 10.37
N GLY A 107 13.74 1.83 10.20
CA GLY A 107 14.14 3.14 9.69
C GLY A 107 12.99 3.97 9.17
N THR A 108 13.32 4.86 8.23
CA THR A 108 12.37 5.70 7.52
C THR A 108 12.44 5.38 6.04
N ASP A 109 11.28 5.17 5.42
CA ASP A 109 11.13 4.97 3.99
C ASP A 109 10.17 6.00 3.38
N SER A 110 10.13 6.11 2.05
CA SER A 110 9.30 7.07 1.33
C SER A 110 8.87 6.55 -0.03
N GLY A 111 7.61 6.79 -0.36
CA GLY A 111 7.04 6.38 -1.63
C GLY A 111 5.95 7.33 -2.10
N THR A 112 5.12 6.82 -3.00
CA THR A 112 3.96 7.50 -3.57
C THR A 112 2.67 6.84 -3.12
N TRP A 113 1.60 7.63 -3.03
CA TRP A 113 0.28 7.11 -2.78
C TRP A 113 -0.74 7.79 -3.69
N GLU A 114 -1.78 7.05 -4.07
CA GLU A 114 -2.94 7.60 -4.74
C GLU A 114 -4.22 6.91 -4.28
N LEU A 115 -5.35 7.63 -4.38
CA LEU A 115 -6.67 7.03 -4.19
C LEU A 115 -7.20 6.49 -5.52
N THR A 116 -7.86 5.34 -5.43
CA THR A 116 -8.68 4.84 -6.55
C THR A 116 -9.84 5.80 -6.85
N SER A 117 -10.39 5.76 -8.06
CA SER A 117 -11.39 6.74 -8.56
C SER A 117 -12.69 6.84 -7.75
N ASN A 118 -12.95 5.90 -6.85
CA ASN A 118 -14.11 5.84 -5.96
C ASN A 118 -13.73 6.03 -4.48
N ASP A 119 -12.48 6.39 -4.18
CA ASP A 119 -11.95 6.60 -2.84
C ASP A 119 -12.14 5.41 -1.88
N THR A 120 -12.26 4.18 -2.42
CA THR A 120 -12.42 2.97 -1.58
C THR A 120 -11.11 2.27 -1.29
N LYS A 121 -10.02 2.68 -1.94
CA LYS A 121 -8.70 2.07 -1.79
C LYS A 121 -7.59 3.10 -1.92
N VAL A 122 -6.52 2.91 -1.15
CA VAL A 122 -5.22 3.58 -1.30
C VAL A 122 -4.28 2.63 -2.03
N LEU A 123 -3.62 3.12 -3.07
CA LEU A 123 -2.54 2.42 -3.76
C LEU A 123 -1.22 3.06 -3.34
N PHE A 124 -0.32 2.26 -2.81
CA PHE A 124 1.07 2.63 -2.53
C PHE A 124 1.94 2.19 -3.70
N ASP A 125 2.86 3.05 -4.11
CA ASP A 125 3.91 2.76 -5.10
C ASP A 125 3.43 2.06 -6.37
N LYS A 126 2.32 2.58 -6.91
CA LYS A 126 1.69 2.04 -8.10
C LYS A 126 2.68 1.92 -9.27
N GLY A 127 2.73 0.73 -9.85
CA GLY A 127 3.55 0.36 -10.99
C GLY A 127 4.99 -0.03 -10.63
N THR A 128 5.31 -0.17 -9.35
CA THR A 128 6.60 -0.72 -8.88
C THR A 128 6.45 -2.20 -8.48
N GLU A 129 7.55 -2.84 -8.10
CA GLU A 129 7.55 -4.19 -7.53
C GLU A 129 6.96 -4.21 -6.11
N ASP A 130 6.88 -3.05 -5.45
CA ASP A 130 6.40 -2.87 -4.08
C ASP A 130 4.96 -2.32 -4.04
N GLU A 131 4.21 -2.40 -5.15
CA GLU A 131 2.83 -1.90 -5.22
C GLU A 131 1.96 -2.60 -4.17
N LEU A 132 1.34 -1.81 -3.28
CA LEU A 132 0.42 -2.31 -2.26
C LEU A 132 -0.94 -1.64 -2.37
N GLU A 133 -2.00 -2.45 -2.44
CA GLU A 133 -3.37 -1.98 -2.43
C GLU A 133 -4.02 -2.18 -1.05
N VAL A 134 -4.41 -1.08 -0.40
CA VAL A 134 -5.12 -1.10 0.88
C VAL A 134 -6.56 -0.66 0.68
N ASN A 135 -7.51 -1.54 0.98
CA ASN A 135 -8.93 -1.21 0.99
C ASN A 135 -9.25 -0.32 2.20
N ILE A 136 -9.99 0.76 1.97
CA ILE A 136 -10.44 1.66 3.00
C ILE A 136 -11.75 1.11 3.57
N VAL A 137 -11.68 0.55 4.77
CA VAL A 137 -12.85 0.07 5.52
C VAL A 137 -13.56 1.25 6.20
N SER A 138 -12.79 2.18 6.77
CA SER A 138 -13.31 3.38 7.42
C SER A 138 -12.28 4.51 7.37
N LEU A 139 -12.73 5.74 7.11
CA LEU A 139 -11.87 6.93 7.19
C LEU A 139 -12.62 8.13 7.78
N THR A 140 -12.03 8.68 8.83
CA THR A 140 -12.46 9.92 9.51
C THR A 140 -11.29 10.88 9.61
N GLU A 141 -11.49 12.05 10.23
CA GLU A 141 -10.41 13.03 10.45
C GLU A 141 -9.29 12.51 11.37
N SER A 142 -9.59 11.53 12.24
CA SER A 142 -8.68 11.06 13.28
C SER A 142 -8.45 9.55 13.28
N MET A 143 -9.13 8.80 12.42
CA MET A 143 -9.06 7.33 12.37
C MET A 143 -9.13 6.85 10.93
N PHE A 144 -8.18 5.99 10.57
CA PHE A 144 -8.14 5.22 9.33
C PHE A 144 -8.20 3.73 9.68
N VAL A 145 -9.09 2.99 9.02
CA VAL A 145 -9.12 1.53 9.07
C VAL A 145 -8.94 1.02 7.66
N GLY A 146 -7.83 0.33 7.43
CA GLY A 146 -7.47 -0.25 6.15
C GLY A 146 -7.45 -1.78 6.22
N SER A 147 -7.67 -2.46 5.10
CA SER A 147 -7.46 -3.91 5.01
C SER A 147 -6.78 -4.30 3.70
N PHE A 148 -5.83 -5.22 3.78
CA PHE A 148 -5.10 -5.74 2.62
C PHE A 148 -4.77 -7.21 2.84
N THR A 149 -4.42 -7.88 1.74
CA THR A 149 -4.01 -9.29 1.74
C THR A 149 -2.63 -9.37 1.10
N GLN A 150 -1.68 -9.98 1.81
CA GLN A 150 -0.37 -10.33 1.26
C GLN A 150 -0.41 -11.80 0.86
N VAL A 151 0.18 -12.11 -0.29
CA VAL A 151 0.30 -13.48 -0.80
C VAL A 151 1.77 -13.76 -1.09
N ASP A 152 2.26 -14.90 -0.63
CA ASP A 152 3.61 -15.41 -0.86
C ASP A 152 3.50 -16.87 -1.33
N ASP A 153 4.12 -17.19 -2.46
CA ASP A 153 4.16 -18.53 -3.07
C ASP A 153 5.60 -19.08 -3.15
N SER A 154 6.51 -18.54 -2.35
CA SER A 154 7.94 -18.86 -2.41
C SER A 154 8.41 -19.95 -1.44
N GLU A 155 7.60 -20.28 -0.44
CA GLU A 155 7.94 -21.21 0.64
C GLU A 155 7.34 -22.61 0.41
N ASP A 156 8.06 -23.66 0.80
CA ASP A 156 7.59 -25.06 0.85
C ASP A 156 7.42 -25.42 2.33
N ILE A 157 6.20 -25.24 2.85
CA ILE A 157 5.91 -25.26 4.29
C ILE A 157 5.84 -26.70 4.81
N ASP A 158 5.38 -27.65 3.99
CA ASP A 158 5.27 -29.07 4.36
C ASP A 158 6.45 -29.95 3.90
N GLU A 159 7.42 -29.37 3.20
CA GLU A 159 8.63 -30.00 2.68
C GLU A 159 8.34 -31.12 1.65
N ASP A 160 7.22 -31.04 0.91
CA ASP A 160 6.86 -32.03 -0.12
C ASP A 160 7.57 -31.80 -1.48
N GLY A 161 8.27 -30.67 -1.61
CA GLY A 161 8.99 -30.25 -2.81
C GLY A 161 8.16 -29.38 -3.76
N ILE A 162 6.98 -28.93 -3.34
CA ILE A 162 6.10 -27.97 -4.02
C ILE A 162 5.95 -26.75 -3.12
N ASN A 163 6.09 -25.55 -3.69
CA ASN A 163 5.84 -24.34 -2.92
C ASN A 163 4.34 -24.19 -2.63
N ASP A 164 4.05 -23.74 -1.42
CA ASP A 164 2.73 -23.42 -0.91
C ASP A 164 2.40 -21.94 -1.10
N GLU A 165 1.14 -21.63 -1.40
CA GLU A 165 0.63 -20.26 -1.40
C GLU A 165 0.15 -19.89 0.01
N LEU A 166 0.93 -19.09 0.73
CA LEU A 166 0.55 -18.45 1.99
C LEU A 166 -0.15 -17.12 1.69
N SER A 167 -1.37 -16.97 2.20
CA SER A 167 -2.14 -15.73 2.10
C SER A 167 -2.57 -15.25 3.48
N ILE A 168 -2.22 -14.01 3.81
CA ILE A 168 -2.51 -13.37 5.11
C ILE A 168 -3.32 -12.11 4.86
N SER A 169 -4.52 -12.06 5.40
CA SER A 169 -5.39 -10.88 5.36
C SER A 169 -5.31 -10.12 6.68
N ILE A 170 -5.02 -8.83 6.60
CA ILE A 170 -4.74 -7.96 7.74
C ILE A 170 -5.66 -6.75 7.70
N SER A 171 -6.19 -6.38 8.87
CA SER A 171 -6.85 -5.10 9.11
C SER A 171 -5.97 -4.23 9.99
N ILE A 172 -5.71 -3.01 9.55
CA ILE A 172 -4.90 -2.01 10.26
C ILE A 172 -5.78 -0.84 10.69
N THR A 173 -5.51 -0.31 11.88
CA THR A 173 -6.10 0.94 12.38
C THR A 173 -4.97 1.91 12.64
N LEU A 174 -5.07 3.11 12.08
CA LEU A 174 -4.14 4.21 12.31
C LEU A 174 -4.89 5.40 12.93
N ASN A 175 -4.19 6.16 13.78
CA ASN A 175 -4.73 7.34 14.46
C ASN A 175 -3.88 8.57 14.16
N LYS A 176 -4.53 9.70 13.88
CA LYS A 176 -3.89 10.99 13.62
C LYS A 176 -3.69 11.79 14.93
#